data_AF-A0A2V7U8G8-F1
#
_entry.id   AF-A0A2V7U8G8-F1
#
_cell.length_a   1.000
_cell.length_b   1.000
_cell.length_c   1.000
_cell.angle_alpha   90.00
_cell.angle_beta   90.00
_cell.angle_gamma   90.00
#
_symmetry.space_group_name_H-M   'P 1'
#
loop_
_entity.id
_entity.type
_entity.pdbx_description
1 polymer ?
#
loop_
_entity_poly.entity_id
_entity_poly.type
_entity_poly.pdbx_seq_one_letter_code
_entity_poly.pdbx_strand_id
1 'polypeptide(L)'
;MRVGRVVALAAWAGLLVGGSEAAPPAPLDPKGRMIASSPTAGSIIMAREGAARRLANPKCAEVFREFADDRGRPLQEKLDAYRLTGPEYLSLIYFADGSDEGRCGDESVLANTRPGSRHVAVCRRFARVYRDDRTWAEVVVIHEALHTLGLGENPPTSFQISTRVASRCR
;
A
#
# COMPACT_ATOMS: atom_id res chain seq x y z
N MET A 1 65.35 -25.70 -43.17
CA MET A 1 64.87 -25.84 -44.57
C MET A 1 63.58 -26.65 -44.51
N ARG A 2 62.40 -26.04 -44.72
CA ARG A 2 61.50 -26.21 -45.91
C ARG A 2 61.07 -27.69 -46.09
N VAL A 3 59.82 -28.13 -46.18
CA VAL A 3 58.50 -27.63 -46.65
C VAL A 3 57.46 -28.61 -46.05
N GLY A 4 56.25 -28.22 -45.65
CA GLY A 4 55.10 -28.28 -46.56
C GLY A 4 53.79 -28.59 -45.83
N ARG A 5 52.75 -27.83 -46.18
CA ARG A 5 51.39 -27.87 -45.65
C ARG A 5 50.56 -28.97 -46.33
N VAL A 6 49.64 -29.60 -45.60
CA VAL A 6 48.34 -30.00 -46.15
C VAL A 6 47.26 -29.63 -45.13
N VAL A 7 46.32 -28.82 -45.60
CA VAL A 7 45.12 -28.36 -44.90
C VAL A 7 44.04 -29.41 -45.11
N ALA A 8 43.42 -29.89 -44.04
CA ALA A 8 42.16 -30.63 -44.11
C ALA A 8 41.10 -29.85 -43.32
N LEU A 9 40.17 -29.27 -44.07
CA LEU A 9 38.95 -28.63 -43.59
C LEU A 9 38.01 -29.70 -43.05
N ALA A 10 37.59 -29.57 -41.79
CA ALA A 10 36.40 -30.22 -41.28
C ALA A 10 35.46 -29.14 -40.75
N ALA A 11 34.48 -28.80 -41.56
CA ALA A 11 33.37 -27.93 -41.20
C ALA A 11 32.47 -28.66 -40.20
N TRP A 12 32.44 -28.18 -38.96
CA TRP A 12 31.40 -28.54 -38.01
C TRP A 12 30.42 -27.37 -37.92
N ALA A 13 29.24 -27.58 -38.50
CA ALA A 13 28.08 -26.73 -38.30
C ALA A 13 27.60 -26.90 -36.86
N GLY A 14 28.13 -26.07 -35.96
CA GLY A 14 27.58 -25.92 -34.61
C GLY A 14 26.20 -25.27 -34.71
N LEU A 15 25.16 -26.01 -34.32
CA LEU A 15 23.86 -25.43 -34.05
C LEU A 15 24.04 -24.28 -33.06
N LEU A 16 23.69 -23.07 -33.50
CA LEU A 16 23.40 -21.98 -32.59
C LEU A 16 22.14 -22.40 -31.83
N VAL A 17 22.30 -22.96 -30.63
CA VAL A 17 21.27 -22.86 -29.61
C VAL A 17 21.18 -21.38 -29.31
N GLY A 18 20.31 -20.70 -30.07
CA GLY A 18 19.78 -19.41 -29.70
C GLY A 18 19.01 -19.62 -28.42
N GLY A 19 19.74 -19.61 -27.30
CA GLY A 19 19.14 -19.24 -26.04
C GLY A 19 18.49 -17.90 -26.30
N SER A 20 17.16 -17.90 -26.44
CA SER A 20 16.41 -16.74 -25.99
C SER A 20 16.73 -16.65 -24.52
N GLU A 21 17.82 -15.94 -24.22
CA GLU A 21 17.97 -15.26 -22.96
C GLU A 21 16.75 -14.36 -22.94
N ALA A 22 15.66 -14.89 -22.34
CA ALA A 22 14.49 -14.12 -22.07
C ALA A 22 15.03 -12.89 -21.38
N ALA A 23 14.87 -11.73 -22.03
CA ALA A 23 15.27 -10.47 -21.45
C ALA A 23 14.78 -10.49 -20.00
N PRO A 24 15.63 -10.14 -19.01
CA PRO A 24 15.19 -10.10 -17.64
C PRO A 24 13.86 -9.35 -17.63
N PRO A 25 12.81 -9.88 -16.96
CA PRO A 25 11.53 -9.21 -16.93
C PRO A 25 11.81 -7.75 -16.58
N ALA A 26 11.27 -6.83 -17.38
CA ALA A 26 11.42 -5.40 -17.13
C ALA A 26 11.22 -5.18 -15.63
N PRO A 27 12.06 -4.38 -14.95
CA PRO A 27 11.88 -4.11 -13.54
C PRO A 27 10.41 -3.71 -13.37
N LEU A 28 9.65 -4.47 -12.58
CA LEU A 28 8.36 -3.98 -12.11
C LEU A 28 8.65 -2.58 -11.58
N ASP A 29 8.01 -1.55 -12.12
CA ASP A 29 8.15 -0.19 -11.59
C ASP A 29 7.91 -0.29 -10.08
N PRO A 30 8.94 -0.14 -9.22
CA PRO A 30 8.78 -0.43 -7.80
C PRO A 30 7.88 0.61 -7.12
N LYS A 31 7.45 1.64 -7.87
CA LYS A 31 6.72 2.81 -7.40
C LYS A 31 5.79 3.37 -8.49
N GLY A 32 4.96 2.54 -9.11
CA GLY A 32 3.69 3.08 -9.62
C GLY A 32 3.10 3.94 -8.50
N ARG A 33 2.96 5.26 -8.69
CA ARG A 33 2.74 6.19 -7.56
C ARG A 33 1.53 5.70 -6.77
N MET A 34 1.78 5.12 -5.58
CA MET A 34 0.74 4.63 -4.68
C MET A 34 -0.10 5.77 -4.08
N ILE A 35 0.10 6.99 -4.59
CA ILE A 35 -0.66 8.19 -4.33
C ILE A 35 -0.85 8.87 -5.70
N ALA A 36 -2.08 8.96 -6.17
CA ALA A 36 -2.41 9.65 -7.41
C ALA A 36 -2.02 11.14 -7.35
N SER A 37 -1.66 11.72 -8.49
CA SER A 37 -1.43 13.16 -8.58
C SER A 37 -2.74 13.92 -8.39
N SER A 38 -2.80 14.80 -7.39
CA SER A 38 -3.98 15.63 -7.08
C SER A 38 -3.58 16.83 -6.22
N PRO A 39 -4.46 17.85 -6.05
CA PRO A 39 -4.23 18.94 -5.10
C PRO A 39 -4.07 18.47 -3.64
N THR A 40 -4.62 17.30 -3.29
CA THR A 40 -4.55 16.72 -1.94
C THR A 40 -3.31 15.82 -1.73
N ALA A 41 -2.59 15.45 -2.79
CA ALA A 41 -1.50 14.47 -2.75
C ALA A 41 -0.42 14.80 -1.71
N GLY A 42 -0.04 16.08 -1.55
CA GLY A 42 0.94 16.50 -0.54
C GLY A 42 0.48 16.19 0.89
N SER A 43 -0.78 16.46 1.22
CA SER A 43 -1.36 16.13 2.53
C SER A 43 -1.45 14.62 2.76
N ILE A 44 -1.77 13.85 1.71
CA ILE A 44 -1.84 12.37 1.77
C ILE A 44 -0.45 11.79 2.05
N ILE A 45 0.58 12.24 1.33
CA ILE A 45 1.98 11.81 1.53
C ILE A 45 2.38 12.00 3.00
N MET A 46 2.20 13.22 3.51
CA MET A 46 2.63 13.56 4.87
C MET A 46 1.82 12.81 5.94
N ALA A 47 0.51 12.66 5.75
CA ALA A 47 -0.34 11.91 6.68
C ALA A 47 -0.01 10.42 6.67
N ARG A 48 0.29 9.83 5.51
CA ARG A 48 0.74 8.43 5.40
C ARG A 48 2.08 8.22 6.10
N GLU A 49 3.03 9.13 5.95
CA GLU A 49 4.31 9.06 6.66
C GLU A 49 4.14 9.19 8.18
N GLY A 50 3.26 10.08 8.63
CA GLY A 50 2.90 10.21 10.05
C GLY A 50 2.24 8.96 10.62
N ALA A 51 1.28 8.39 9.88
CA ALA A 51 0.65 7.11 10.22
C ALA A 51 1.68 5.98 10.30
N ALA A 52 2.63 5.91 9.35
CA ALA A 52 3.71 4.92 9.38
C ALA A 52 4.60 5.08 10.62
N ARG A 53 4.99 6.31 11.00
CA ARG A 53 5.75 6.56 12.23
C ARG A 53 4.98 6.11 13.48
N ARG A 54 3.67 6.34 13.53
CA ARG A 54 2.83 5.88 14.64
C ARG A 54 2.77 4.36 14.70
N LEU A 55 2.52 3.69 13.57
CA LEU A 55 2.46 2.23 13.51
C LEU A 55 3.80 1.54 13.78
N ALA A 56 4.92 2.25 13.70
CA ALA A 56 6.21 1.75 14.16
C ALA A 56 6.30 1.65 15.70
N ASN A 57 5.41 2.33 16.45
CA ASN A 57 5.28 2.16 17.89
C ASN A 57 4.48 0.88 18.19
N PRO A 58 5.01 -0.07 18.98
CA PRO A 58 4.31 -1.32 19.31
C PRO A 58 2.91 -1.11 19.89
N LYS A 59 2.69 -0.08 20.72
CA LYS A 59 1.38 0.21 21.32
C LYS A 59 0.34 0.60 20.27
N CYS A 60 0.75 1.32 19.23
CA CYS A 60 -0.12 1.68 18.12
C CYS A 60 -0.34 0.47 17.19
N ALA A 61 0.69 -0.35 16.94
CA ALA A 61 0.58 -1.56 16.12
C ALA A 61 -0.45 -2.58 16.66
N GLU A 62 -0.71 -2.58 17.97
CA GLU A 62 -1.75 -3.42 18.59
C GLU A 62 -3.15 -3.25 17.98
N VAL A 63 -3.45 -2.13 17.29
CA VAL A 63 -4.74 -1.96 16.59
C VAL A 63 -5.03 -3.12 15.63
N PHE A 64 -4.01 -3.71 15.00
CA PHE A 64 -4.22 -4.84 14.09
C PHE A 64 -4.61 -6.14 14.80
N ARG A 65 -4.29 -6.28 16.09
CA ARG A 65 -4.72 -7.41 16.92
C ARG A 65 -6.13 -7.21 17.50
N GLU A 66 -6.56 -5.96 17.64
CA GLU A 66 -7.86 -5.60 18.22
C GLU A 66 -9.02 -5.69 17.25
N PHE A 67 -8.74 -5.48 15.96
CA PHE A 67 -9.73 -5.56 14.90
C PHE A 67 -9.62 -6.86 14.14
N ALA A 68 -10.76 -7.30 13.59
CA ALA A 68 -10.88 -8.53 12.82
C ALA A 68 -11.56 -8.28 11.48
N ASP A 69 -11.31 -9.15 10.51
CA ASP A 69 -12.03 -9.15 9.25
C ASP A 69 -13.47 -9.68 9.40
N ASP A 70 -14.22 -9.69 8.29
CA ASP A 70 -15.58 -10.21 8.19
C ASP A 70 -15.75 -11.69 8.61
N ARG A 71 -14.64 -12.44 8.69
CA ARG A 71 -14.60 -13.84 9.14
C ARG A 71 -14.14 -13.97 10.60
N GLY A 72 -13.96 -12.86 11.30
CA GLY A 72 -13.50 -12.84 12.68
C GLY A 72 -12.00 -13.11 12.86
N ARG A 73 -11.20 -13.08 11.80
CA ARG A 73 -9.74 -13.24 11.91
C ARG A 73 -9.08 -11.91 12.23
N PRO A 74 -8.20 -11.83 13.24
CA PRO A 74 -7.43 -10.62 13.53
C PRO A 74 -6.71 -10.09 12.28
N LEU A 75 -6.72 -8.78 12.08
CA LEU A 75 -6.04 -8.17 10.92
C LEU A 75 -4.52 -8.38 10.97
N GLN A 76 -3.96 -8.57 12.18
CA GLN A 76 -2.56 -8.94 12.38
C GLN A 76 -2.21 -10.24 11.65
N GLU A 77 -3.11 -11.23 11.61
CA GLU A 77 -2.83 -12.49 10.91
C GLU A 77 -2.66 -12.29 9.40
N LYS A 78 -3.38 -11.31 8.81
CA LYS A 78 -3.18 -10.96 7.39
C LYS A 78 -1.82 -10.30 7.16
N LEU A 79 -1.41 -9.40 8.05
CA LEU A 79 -0.09 -8.78 7.99
C LEU A 79 1.01 -9.83 8.11
N ASP A 80 0.87 -10.76 9.05
CA ASP A 80 1.81 -11.87 9.26
C ASP A 80 1.88 -12.79 8.03
N ALA A 81 0.73 -13.12 7.43
CA ALA A 81 0.65 -13.91 6.21
C ALA A 81 1.34 -13.22 5.01
N TYR A 82 1.27 -11.89 4.94
CA TYR A 82 2.00 -11.10 3.95
C TYR A 82 3.48 -10.87 4.32
N ARG A 83 3.88 -11.20 5.56
CA ARG A 83 5.19 -10.88 6.13
C ARG A 83 5.49 -9.38 6.10
N LEU A 84 4.50 -8.58 6.46
CA LEU A 84 4.60 -7.12 6.48
C LEU A 84 4.30 -6.58 7.87
N THR A 85 4.99 -5.51 8.23
CA THR A 85 4.61 -4.62 9.33
C THR A 85 3.51 -3.64 8.88
N GLY A 86 2.86 -2.97 9.83
CA GLY A 86 1.92 -1.88 9.55
C GLY A 86 2.49 -0.79 8.64
N PRO A 87 3.68 -0.22 8.94
CA PRO A 87 4.32 0.78 8.09
C PRO A 87 4.61 0.29 6.65
N GLU A 88 5.06 -0.94 6.50
CA GLU A 88 5.31 -1.54 5.18
C GLU A 88 4.00 -1.74 4.42
N TYR A 89 2.95 -2.22 5.09
CA TYR A 89 1.65 -2.41 4.48
C TYR A 89 1.03 -1.09 3.99
N LEU A 90 1.18 0.02 4.72
CA LEU A 90 0.76 1.35 4.26
C LEU A 90 1.42 1.76 2.93
N SER A 91 2.58 1.20 2.59
CA SER A 91 3.23 1.45 1.28
C SER A 91 2.59 0.74 0.10
N LEU A 92 1.74 -0.26 0.38
CA LEU A 92 1.04 -1.06 -0.61
C LEU A 92 -0.40 -0.59 -0.85
N ILE A 93 -0.84 0.45 -0.16
CA ILE A 93 -2.18 1.04 -0.32
C ILE A 93 -2.10 2.17 -1.35
N TYR A 94 -2.97 2.10 -2.35
CA TYR A 94 -3.13 3.13 -3.37
C TYR A 94 -4.13 4.18 -2.88
N PHE A 95 -3.66 5.41 -2.72
CA PHE A 95 -4.49 6.56 -2.37
C PHE A 95 -4.79 7.39 -3.62
N ALA A 96 -6.07 7.67 -3.87
CA ALA A 96 -6.51 8.51 -4.98
C ALA A 96 -7.32 9.69 -4.48
N ASP A 97 -7.42 10.74 -5.30
CA ASP A 97 -8.44 11.76 -5.10
C ASP A 97 -9.81 11.14 -5.40
N GLY A 98 -10.67 11.09 -4.39
CA GLY A 98 -12.03 10.59 -4.51
C GLY A 98 -13.07 11.70 -4.48
N SER A 99 -12.66 12.98 -4.60
CA SER A 99 -13.55 14.13 -4.37
C SER A 99 -14.84 14.09 -5.19
N ASP A 100 -14.82 13.47 -6.37
CA ASP A 100 -15.97 13.38 -7.28
C ASP A 100 -16.63 11.99 -7.26
N GLU A 101 -16.27 11.13 -6.30
CA GLU A 101 -16.68 9.73 -6.24
C GLU A 101 -17.31 9.33 -4.89
N GLY A 102 -18.28 8.41 -4.96
CA GLY A 102 -18.75 7.63 -3.81
C GLY A 102 -19.23 8.48 -2.63
N ARG A 103 -18.67 8.24 -1.44
CA ARG A 103 -19.07 8.88 -0.18
C ARG A 103 -18.49 10.29 0.01
N CYS A 104 -17.61 10.77 -0.88
CA CYS A 104 -16.97 12.08 -0.72
C CYS A 104 -17.90 13.28 -0.95
N GLY A 105 -19.14 13.06 -1.40
CA GLY A 105 -20.18 14.10 -1.40
C GLY A 105 -20.73 14.42 0.00
N ASP A 106 -20.49 13.55 1.00
CA ASP A 106 -20.76 13.84 2.40
C ASP A 106 -19.56 14.55 3.03
N GLU A 107 -19.75 15.81 3.40
CA GLU A 107 -18.71 16.65 3.99
C GLU A 107 -18.14 16.09 5.31
N SER A 108 -18.81 15.15 5.98
CA SER A 108 -18.27 14.49 7.17
C SER A 108 -17.23 13.41 6.87
N VAL A 109 -17.11 12.97 5.61
CA VAL A 109 -16.21 11.90 5.17
C VAL A 109 -14.87 12.49 4.72
N LEU A 110 -13.77 11.94 5.24
CA LEU A 110 -12.41 12.40 4.93
C LEU A 110 -11.68 11.46 3.97
N ALA A 111 -11.97 10.17 4.06
CA ALA A 111 -11.54 9.15 3.14
C ALA A 111 -12.57 8.01 3.18
N ASN A 112 -12.54 7.14 2.19
CA ASN A 112 -13.35 5.92 2.19
C ASN A 112 -12.66 4.80 1.42
N THR A 113 -12.96 3.58 1.85
CA THR A 113 -12.37 2.35 1.33
C THR A 113 -13.41 1.25 1.32
N ARG A 114 -13.38 0.38 0.30
CA ARG A 114 -14.16 -0.87 0.34
C ARG A 114 -13.37 -1.92 1.12
N PRO A 115 -13.95 -2.62 2.11
CA PRO A 115 -13.23 -3.64 2.87
C PRO A 115 -12.49 -4.64 1.98
N GLY A 116 -11.21 -4.87 2.26
CA GLY A 116 -10.32 -5.78 1.51
C GLY A 116 -9.73 -5.18 0.23
N SER A 117 -10.20 -4.02 -0.23
CA SER A 117 -9.58 -3.29 -1.34
C SER A 117 -8.34 -2.54 -0.87
N ARG A 118 -7.27 -2.51 -1.67
CA ARG A 118 -6.09 -1.67 -1.39
C ARG A 118 -6.20 -0.26 -1.97
N HIS A 119 -7.40 0.18 -2.31
CA HIS A 119 -7.69 1.51 -2.87
C HIS A 119 -8.44 2.37 -1.85
N VAL A 120 -7.84 3.50 -1.47
CA VAL A 120 -8.41 4.51 -0.58
C VAL A 120 -8.74 5.76 -1.39
N ALA A 121 -10.01 6.12 -1.42
CA ALA A 121 -10.49 7.36 -2.02
C ALA A 121 -10.44 8.48 -0.96
N VAL A 122 -9.61 9.50 -1.18
CA VAL A 122 -9.42 10.62 -0.25
C VAL A 122 -10.26 11.81 -0.68
N CYS A 123 -11.08 12.33 0.22
CA CYS A 123 -12.03 13.41 -0.08
C CYS A 123 -11.37 14.79 0.02
N ARG A 124 -11.92 15.79 -0.67
CA ARG A 124 -11.40 17.17 -0.72
C ARG A 124 -11.11 17.78 0.65
N ARG A 125 -11.98 17.51 1.63
CA ARG A 125 -11.88 18.06 3.01
C ARG A 125 -10.65 17.55 3.76
N PHE A 126 -10.08 16.40 3.38
CA PHE A 126 -8.91 15.82 4.04
C PHE A 126 -7.74 16.80 4.16
N ALA A 127 -7.42 17.54 3.09
CA ALA A 127 -6.29 18.47 3.09
C ALA A 127 -6.49 19.64 4.07
N ARG A 128 -7.74 20.08 4.30
CA ARG A 128 -8.06 21.08 5.33
C ARG A 128 -7.84 20.49 6.72
N VAL A 129 -8.40 19.31 6.97
CA VAL A 129 -8.23 18.62 8.25
C VAL A 129 -6.76 18.35 8.55
N TYR A 130 -5.95 17.94 7.58
CA TYR A 130 -4.51 17.75 7.79
C TYR A 130 -3.80 19.03 8.26
N ARG A 131 -4.20 20.21 7.76
CA ARG A 131 -3.62 21.48 8.20
C ARG A 131 -4.04 21.84 9.62
N ASP A 132 -5.28 21.55 9.99
CA ASP A 132 -5.87 21.93 11.27
C ASP A 132 -5.48 20.92 12.39
N ASP A 133 -5.50 19.62 12.07
CA ASP A 133 -5.14 18.52 12.97
C ASP A 133 -4.45 17.38 12.19
N ARG A 134 -3.11 17.43 12.17
CA ARG A 134 -2.27 16.40 11.54
C ARG A 134 -2.48 15.02 12.16
N THR A 135 -2.67 14.96 13.48
CA THR A 135 -2.82 13.69 14.21
C THR A 135 -4.10 12.99 13.78
N TRP A 136 -5.20 13.73 13.66
CA TRP A 136 -6.46 13.15 13.20
C TRP A 136 -6.39 12.67 11.75
N ALA A 137 -5.74 13.41 10.86
CA ALA A 137 -5.53 12.95 9.49
C ALA A 137 -4.71 11.64 9.42
N GLU A 138 -3.69 11.49 10.27
CA GLU A 138 -2.91 10.24 10.39
C GLU A 138 -3.78 9.09 10.95
N VAL A 139 -4.65 9.37 11.93
CA VAL A 139 -5.63 8.39 12.45
C VAL A 139 -6.58 7.91 11.34
N VAL A 140 -7.06 8.82 10.49
CA VAL A 140 -7.90 8.47 9.33
C VAL A 140 -7.14 7.56 8.37
N VAL A 141 -5.86 7.82 8.08
CA VAL A 141 -5.07 6.91 7.22
C VAL A 141 -4.94 5.52 7.83
N ILE A 142 -4.72 5.41 9.14
CA ILE A 142 -4.66 4.11 9.83
C ILE A 142 -6.04 3.43 9.80
N HIS A 143 -7.12 4.18 10.03
CA HIS A 143 -8.49 3.70 9.95
C HIS A 143 -8.77 3.05 8.58
N GLU A 144 -8.48 3.77 7.50
CA GLU A 144 -8.68 3.24 6.15
C GLU A 144 -7.82 1.99 5.90
N ALA A 145 -6.60 1.92 6.42
CA ALA A 145 -5.76 0.74 6.32
C ALA A 145 -6.36 -0.50 7.03
N LEU A 146 -7.15 -0.32 8.09
CA LEU A 146 -7.90 -1.43 8.69
C LEU A 146 -8.96 -1.96 7.72
N HIS A 147 -9.68 -1.05 7.04
CA HIS A 147 -10.62 -1.43 5.99
C HIS A 147 -9.91 -2.11 4.82
N THR A 148 -8.74 -1.65 4.38
CA THR A 148 -8.00 -2.35 3.31
C THR A 148 -7.59 -3.76 3.71
N LEU A 149 -7.39 -4.03 5.00
CA LEU A 149 -7.15 -5.38 5.54
C LEU A 149 -8.45 -6.19 5.71
N GLY A 150 -9.62 -5.62 5.45
CA GLY A 150 -10.90 -6.32 5.45
C GLY A 150 -11.75 -6.11 6.69
N LEU A 151 -11.43 -5.15 7.55
CA LEU A 151 -12.35 -4.70 8.59
C LEU A 151 -13.64 -4.20 7.93
N GLY A 152 -14.80 -4.72 8.36
CA GLY A 152 -16.11 -4.19 7.97
C GLY A 152 -16.50 -2.94 8.76
N GLU A 153 -17.68 -2.40 8.49
CA GLU A 153 -18.30 -1.38 9.33
C GLU A 153 -19.62 -1.92 9.91
N ASN A 154 -19.93 -1.52 11.15
CA ASN A 154 -21.18 -1.76 11.86
C ASN A 154 -21.55 -3.25 12.06
N PRO A 155 -21.01 -3.92 13.11
CA PRO A 155 -20.08 -3.43 14.14
C PRO A 155 -18.58 -3.69 13.84
N PRO A 156 -17.64 -2.88 14.38
CA PRO A 156 -17.82 -1.61 15.10
C PRO A 156 -18.15 -0.44 14.16
N THR A 157 -18.67 0.66 14.70
CA THR A 157 -18.95 1.88 13.90
C THR A 157 -17.67 2.61 13.51
N SER A 158 -17.72 3.40 12.43
CA SER A 158 -16.57 4.22 11.98
C SER A 158 -16.00 5.11 13.11
N PHE A 159 -16.88 5.73 13.91
CA PHE A 159 -16.49 6.54 15.06
C PHE A 159 -15.77 5.73 16.15
N GLN A 160 -16.24 4.51 16.43
CA GLN A 160 -15.59 3.62 17.41
C GLN A 160 -14.21 3.19 16.92
N ILE A 161 -14.08 2.86 15.63
CA ILE A 161 -12.79 2.51 15.01
C ILE A 161 -11.81 3.67 15.18
N SER A 162 -12.17 4.87 14.72
CA SER A 162 -11.27 6.04 14.77
C SER A 162 -10.89 6.45 16.20
N THR A 163 -11.84 6.37 17.14
CA THR A 163 -11.58 6.64 18.56
C THR A 163 -10.59 5.63 19.14
N ARG A 164 -10.73 4.34 18.79
CA ARG A 164 -9.82 3.30 19.27
C ARG A 164 -8.42 3.47 18.69
N VAL A 165 -8.32 3.74 17.39
CA VAL A 165 -7.05 4.05 16.71
C VAL A 165 -6.39 5.26 17.38
N ALA A 166 -7.12 6.36 17.58
CA ALA A 166 -6.60 7.55 18.25
C ALA A 166 -6.13 7.27 19.69
N SER A 167 -6.80 6.39 20.43
CA SER A 167 -6.40 6.00 21.79
C SER A 167 -5.08 5.20 21.80
N ARG A 168 -4.89 4.31 20.83
CA ARG A 168 -3.68 3.47 20.71
C ARG A 168 -2.48 4.23 20.14
N CYS A 169 -2.73 5.17 19.24
CA CYS A 169 -1.71 5.76 18.39
C CYS A 169 -1.34 7.20 18.72
N ARG A 170 -1.78 7.77 19.85
CA ARG A 170 -1.40 9.11 20.30
C ARG A 170 0.08 9.22 20.64
#